data_AF-A0A4Y2GYA7-F1
#
_entry.id   AF-A0A4Y2GYA7-F1
#
_cell.length_a   1.000
_cell.length_b   1.000
_cell.length_c   1.000
_cell.angle_alpha   90.00
_cell.angle_beta   90.00
_cell.angle_gamma   90.00
#
_symmetry.space_group_name_H-M   'P 1'
#
loop_
_entity.id
_entity.type
_entity.pdbx_description
1 polymer ?
#
loop_
_entity_poly.entity_id
_entity_poly.type
_entity_poly.pdbx_seq_one_letter_code
_entity_poly.pdbx_strand_id
1 'polypeptide(L)'
;MHEKSHPIIRLPAHLPDIQPVYVGQKSEERQALERAAQRNTMLTAWFELNRRDPDANRYFYSDIPKHFVWKNYKWERRVRFGDRIVSRLYSVSPKDTERFHLRMLLFHVTRAKSFEELRTYVRYDG
;
A
#
# COMPACT_ATOMS: atom_id res chain seq x y z
N MET A 1 -27.80 5.18 20.34
CA MET A 1 -27.35 5.58 18.99
C MET A 1 -25.95 5.01 18.80
N HIS A 2 -25.78 3.95 18.01
CA HIS A 2 -24.44 3.34 17.83
C HIS A 2 -23.59 4.23 16.93
N GLU A 3 -22.52 4.81 17.48
CA GLU A 3 -21.44 5.42 16.70
C GLU A 3 -20.83 4.34 15.79
N LYS A 4 -21.04 4.47 14.49
CA LYS A 4 -20.37 3.60 13.51
C LYS A 4 -18.88 3.94 13.52
N SER A 5 -18.07 3.04 14.06
CA SER A 5 -16.62 3.15 13.99
C SER A 5 -16.16 3.22 12.54
N HIS A 6 -15.31 4.19 12.24
CA HIS A 6 -14.69 4.35 10.92
C HIS A 6 -13.88 3.09 10.58
N PRO A 7 -14.12 2.41 9.43
CA PRO A 7 -13.31 1.27 9.03
C PRO A 7 -11.83 1.64 8.92
N ILE A 8 -10.98 0.88 9.62
CA ILE A 8 -9.52 1.07 9.63
C ILE A 8 -8.89 0.16 8.59
N ILE A 9 -8.16 0.74 7.63
CA ILE A 9 -7.38 -0.01 6.63
C ILE A 9 -5.90 0.10 6.97
N ARG A 10 -5.27 -1.06 7.23
CA ARG A 10 -3.83 -1.14 7.53
C ARG A 10 -3.03 -1.41 6.27
N LEU A 11 -2.12 -0.50 5.94
CA LEU A 11 -1.29 -0.54 4.75
C LEU A 11 0.12 -1.05 5.08
N PRO A 12 0.60 -2.14 4.44
CA PRO A 12 1.95 -2.67 4.65
C PRO A 12 3.01 -1.73 4.08
N ALA A 13 4.11 -1.59 4.82
CA ALA A 13 5.35 -0.99 4.35
C ALA A 13 6.44 -2.07 4.41
N HIS A 14 6.95 -2.46 3.25
CA HIS A 14 7.96 -3.50 3.13
C HIS A 14 8.95 -3.14 2.04
N LEU A 15 10.18 -3.62 2.15
CA LEU A 15 11.21 -3.47 1.13
C LEU A 15 10.93 -4.41 -0.06
N PRO A 16 11.59 -4.19 -1.22
CA PRO A 16 11.58 -5.15 -2.32
C PRO A 16 11.90 -6.56 -1.81
N ASP A 17 11.12 -7.56 -2.22
CA ASP A 17 11.29 -8.98 -1.89
C ASP A 17 11.25 -9.34 -0.40
N ILE A 18 10.89 -8.40 0.49
CA ILE A 18 10.71 -8.63 1.93
C ILE A 18 9.24 -8.39 2.33
N GLN A 19 8.31 -8.75 1.45
CA GLN A 19 6.88 -8.76 1.77
C GLN A 19 6.54 -9.83 2.81
N PRO A 20 5.58 -9.57 3.71
CA PRO A 20 5.11 -10.58 4.64
C PRO A 20 4.37 -11.71 3.91
N VAL A 21 4.72 -12.95 4.24
CA VAL A 21 4.03 -14.16 3.75
C VAL A 21 3.35 -14.83 4.94
N TYR A 22 2.05 -15.08 4.81
CA TYR A 22 1.25 -15.72 5.86
C TYR A 22 1.01 -17.18 5.48
N VAL A 23 1.51 -18.09 6.32
CA VAL A 23 1.28 -19.52 6.20
C VAL A 23 0.03 -19.87 7.00
N GLY A 24 -1.03 -20.33 6.31
CA GLY A 24 -2.24 -20.79 6.97
C GLY A 24 -2.05 -22.15 7.61
N GLN A 25 -2.84 -22.49 8.63
CA GLN A 25 -2.75 -23.78 9.36
C GLN A 25 -2.82 -25.03 8.46
N LYS A 26 -3.42 -24.92 7.27
CA LYS A 26 -3.58 -26.00 6.28
C LYS A 26 -2.71 -25.82 5.03
N SER A 27 -1.74 -24.90 5.05
CA SER A 27 -0.90 -24.62 3.90
C SER A 27 0.56 -24.85 4.25
N GLU A 28 1.29 -25.47 3.34
CA GLU A 28 2.74 -25.57 3.44
C GLU A 28 3.40 -24.23 3.13
N GLU A 29 4.60 -24.04 3.67
CA GLU A 29 5.41 -22.84 3.46
C GLU A 29 5.68 -22.57 1.98
N ARG A 30 6.03 -23.63 1.23
CA ARG A 30 6.29 -23.54 -0.21
C ARG A 30 5.06 -23.03 -0.98
N GLN A 31 3.88 -23.57 -0.69
CA GLN A 31 2.64 -23.12 -1.33
C GLN A 31 2.28 -21.68 -0.94
N ALA A 32 2.58 -21.27 0.30
CA ALA A 32 2.40 -19.89 0.73
C ALA A 32 3.33 -18.93 -0.03
N LEU A 33 4.60 -19.31 -0.21
CA LEU A 33 5.58 -18.56 -1.00
C LEU A 33 5.18 -18.46 -2.47
N GLU A 34 4.79 -19.57 -3.11
CA GLU A 34 4.34 -19.59 -4.50
C GLU A 34 3.13 -18.67 -4.71
N ARG A 35 2.16 -18.69 -3.79
CA ARG A 35 1.02 -17.77 -3.84
C ARG A 35 1.42 -16.32 -3.63
N ALA A 36 2.36 -16.04 -2.72
CA ALA A 36 2.84 -14.69 -2.46
C ALA A 36 3.57 -14.12 -3.67
N ALA A 37 4.37 -14.93 -4.38
CA ALA A 37 5.07 -14.52 -5.59
C ALA A 37 4.13 -14.15 -6.75
N GLN A 38 2.94 -14.77 -6.80
CA GLN A 38 1.95 -14.53 -7.85
C GLN A 38 1.00 -13.36 -7.56
N ARG A 39 1.06 -12.77 -6.36
CA ARG A 39 0.07 -11.79 -5.88
C ARG A 39 0.73 -10.47 -5.56
N ASN A 40 0.11 -9.38 -5.98
CA ASN A 40 0.50 -8.07 -5.51
C ASN A 40 0.19 -7.90 -4.03
N THR A 41 1.09 -7.21 -3.34
CA THR A 41 0.77 -6.58 -2.06
C THR A 41 -0.01 -5.29 -2.33
N MET A 42 -0.61 -4.72 -1.28
CA MET A 42 -1.23 -3.40 -1.39
C MET A 42 -0.25 -2.33 -1.88
N LEU A 43 1.04 -2.45 -1.53
CA LEU A 43 2.09 -1.52 -1.91
C LEU A 43 2.49 -1.71 -3.38
N THR A 44 2.77 -2.94 -3.83
CA THR A 44 3.14 -3.17 -5.23
C THR A 44 1.97 -2.89 -6.17
N ALA A 45 0.74 -3.17 -5.74
CA ALA A 45 -0.45 -2.80 -6.50
C ALA A 45 -0.67 -1.28 -6.57
N TRP A 46 -0.19 -0.49 -5.60
CA TRP A 46 -0.24 0.97 -5.69
C TRP A 46 0.70 1.47 -6.79
N PHE A 47 1.89 0.88 -6.92
CA PHE A 47 2.78 1.16 -8.04
C PHE A 47 2.11 0.84 -9.39
N GLU A 48 1.49 -0.33 -9.53
CA GLU A 48 0.74 -0.67 -10.74
C GLU A 48 -0.44 0.26 -11.00
N LEU A 49 -1.12 0.70 -9.94
CA LEU A 49 -2.21 1.66 -10.03
C LEU A 49 -1.71 3.01 -10.59
N ASN A 50 -0.59 3.52 -10.09
CA ASN A 50 0.02 4.77 -10.55
C ASN A 50 0.48 4.72 -12.02
N ARG A 51 0.81 3.52 -12.53
CA ARG A 51 1.12 3.33 -13.96
C ARG A 51 -0.12 3.42 -14.85
N ARG A 52 -1.25 2.89 -14.38
CA ARG A 52 -2.45 2.67 -15.22
C ARG A 52 -3.55 3.72 -15.06
N ASP A 53 -3.62 4.41 -13.92
CA ASP A 53 -4.67 5.40 -13.61
C ASP A 53 -4.03 6.73 -13.20
N PRO A 54 -3.98 7.74 -14.10
CA PRO A 54 -3.40 9.05 -13.79
C PRO A 54 -4.05 9.78 -12.61
N ASP A 55 -5.31 9.50 -12.27
CA ASP A 55 -5.97 10.12 -11.11
C ASP A 55 -5.36 9.61 -9.79
N ALA A 56 -4.87 8.36 -9.77
CA ALA A 56 -4.21 7.78 -8.60
C ALA A 56 -2.92 8.50 -8.22
N ASN A 57 -2.23 9.10 -9.20
CA ASN A 57 -0.98 9.84 -9.02
C ASN A 57 -1.13 11.11 -8.15
N ARG A 58 -2.37 11.50 -7.83
CA ARG A 58 -2.69 12.63 -6.95
C ARG A 58 -2.65 12.26 -5.47
N TYR A 59 -2.74 10.97 -5.15
CA TYR A 59 -2.93 10.51 -3.78
C TYR A 59 -1.65 9.87 -3.25
N PHE A 60 -1.32 10.16 -1.99
CA PHE A 60 -0.30 9.42 -1.25
C PHE A 60 -0.77 7.98 -1.05
N TYR A 61 0.17 7.06 -0.83
CA TYR A 61 -0.18 5.67 -0.55
C TYR A 61 -1.17 5.56 0.63
N SER A 62 -0.99 6.41 1.65
CA SER A 62 -1.90 6.52 2.79
C SER A 62 -3.33 6.89 2.39
N ASP A 63 -3.57 7.65 1.33
CA ASP A 63 -4.91 8.12 0.97
C ASP A 63 -5.62 7.22 -0.03
N ILE A 64 -4.90 6.31 -0.70
CA ILE A 64 -5.47 5.37 -1.68
C ILE A 64 -6.75 4.69 -1.21
N PRO A 65 -6.87 4.17 0.04
CA PRO A 65 -8.08 3.47 0.46
C PRO A 65 -9.36 4.33 0.51
N LYS A 66 -9.23 5.66 0.55
CA LYS A 66 -10.37 6.60 0.48
C LYS A 66 -10.98 6.64 -0.92
N HIS A 67 -10.13 6.51 -1.95
CA HIS A 67 -10.50 6.64 -3.38
C HIS A 67 -10.63 5.30 -4.10
N PHE A 68 -9.94 4.27 -3.60
CA PHE A 68 -9.86 2.95 -4.19
C PHE A 68 -10.19 1.86 -3.16
N VAL A 69 -10.71 0.74 -3.62
CA VAL A 69 -11.00 -0.46 -2.83
C VAL A 69 -10.01 -1.56 -3.18
N TRP A 70 -9.54 -2.30 -2.17
CA TRP A 70 -8.66 -3.45 -2.36
C TRP A 70 -9.48 -4.69 -2.65
N LYS A 71 -9.32 -5.28 -3.84
CA LYS A 71 -10.03 -6.49 -4.26
C LYS A 71 -9.13 -7.33 -5.18
N ASN A 72 -9.11 -8.65 -4.96
CA ASN A 72 -8.39 -9.60 -5.82
C ASN A 72 -6.94 -9.17 -6.13
N TYR A 73 -6.23 -8.70 -5.10
CA TYR A 73 -4.84 -8.23 -5.20
C TYR A 73 -4.65 -7.01 -6.13
N LYS A 74 -5.69 -6.18 -6.27
CA LYS A 74 -5.68 -4.97 -7.08
C LYS A 74 -6.44 -3.84 -6.37
N TRP A 75 -6.06 -2.61 -6.69
CA TRP A 75 -6.83 -1.42 -6.32
C TRP A 75 -7.86 -1.12 -7.41
N GLU A 76 -9.13 -1.01 -7.08
CA GLU A 76 -10.21 -0.66 -8.00
C GLU A 76 -10.84 0.67 -7.59
N ARG A 77 -11.29 1.50 -8.55
CA ARG A 77 -11.90 2.80 -8.25
C ARG A 77 -13.16 2.58 -7.41
N ARG A 78 -13.28 3.35 -6.33
CA ARG A 78 -14.43 3.27 -5.43
C ARG A 78 -15.64 3.99 -6.04
N VAL A 79 -16.82 3.37 -5.98
CA VAL A 79 -18.07 3.95 -6.51
C VAL A 79 -18.66 5.03 -5.61
N ARG A 80 -18.44 4.97 -4.29
CA ARG A 80 -18.90 5.97 -3.31
C ARG A 80 -17.71 6.41 -2.45
N PHE A 81 -17.46 7.71 -2.33
CA PHE A 81 -16.29 8.21 -1.58
C PHE A 81 -16.21 7.63 -0.16
N GLY A 82 -14.99 7.27 0.24
CA GLY A 82 -14.69 6.66 1.52
C GLY A 82 -14.40 7.68 2.61
N ASP A 83 -15.19 8.76 2.73
CA ASP A 83 -14.94 9.88 3.67
C ASP A 83 -14.86 9.42 5.15
N ARG A 84 -15.37 8.22 5.41
CA ARG A 84 -15.34 7.54 6.70
C ARG A 84 -14.19 6.54 6.87
N ILE A 85 -13.24 6.45 5.94
CA ILE A 85 -12.13 5.49 6.01
C ILE A 85 -10.92 6.15 6.66
N VAL A 86 -10.40 5.49 7.70
CA VAL A 86 -9.12 5.86 8.31
C VAL A 86 -8.07 4.85 7.88
N SER A 87 -7.11 5.28 7.10
CA SER A 87 -5.96 4.48 6.69
C SER A 87 -4.80 4.66 7.68
N ARG A 88 -4.04 3.58 7.92
CA ARG A 88 -2.84 3.60 8.76
C ARG A 88 -1.77 2.72 8.14
N LEU A 89 -0.57 3.23 7.94
CA LEU A 89 0.57 2.36 7.68
C LEU A 89 0.91 1.59 8.96
N TYR A 90 1.36 0.34 8.82
CA TYR A 90 1.86 -0.43 9.97
C TYR A 90 2.96 0.35 10.71
N SER A 91 3.02 0.15 12.02
CA SER A 91 4.12 0.72 12.82
C SER A 91 5.42 0.05 12.40
N VAL A 92 6.44 0.86 12.20
CA VAL A 92 7.81 0.40 11.91
C VAL A 92 8.71 1.00 12.97
N SER A 93 9.50 0.16 13.63
CA SER A 93 10.47 0.61 14.63
C SER A 93 11.51 1.50 13.97
N PRO A 94 11.92 2.63 14.59
CA PRO A 94 13.04 3.44 14.10
C PRO A 94 14.36 2.65 13.96
N LYS A 95 14.50 1.52 14.67
CA LYS A 95 15.66 0.61 14.52
C LYS A 95 15.67 -0.12 13.18
N ASP A 96 14.49 -0.34 12.58
CA ASP A 96 14.35 -0.85 11.21
C ASP A 96 14.47 0.32 10.25
N THR A 97 15.68 0.84 10.16
CA THR A 97 16.00 2.13 9.54
C THR A 97 15.44 2.22 8.12
N GLU A 98 15.67 1.20 7.29
CA GLU A 98 15.23 1.23 5.88
C GLU A 98 13.71 1.22 5.75
N ARG A 99 13.00 0.33 6.46
CA ARG A 99 11.54 0.32 6.41
C ARG A 99 10.94 1.57 7.04
N PHE A 100 11.60 2.16 8.04
CA PHE A 100 11.15 3.39 8.68
C PHE A 100 11.21 4.56 7.69
N HIS A 101 12.33 4.73 6.97
CA HIS A 101 12.46 5.75 5.94
C HIS A 101 11.51 5.49 4.76
N LEU A 102 11.36 4.22 4.33
CA LEU A 102 10.36 3.86 3.32
C LEU A 102 8.95 4.26 3.73
N ARG A 103 8.55 3.95 4.98
CA ARG A 103 7.25 4.35 5.54
C ARG A 103 7.07 5.86 5.49
N MET A 104 8.11 6.64 5.80
CA MET A 104 8.05 8.10 5.68
C MET A 104 7.85 8.55 4.23
N LEU A 105 8.56 7.97 3.26
CA LEU A 105 8.37 8.28 1.84
C LEU A 105 6.94 7.98 1.38
N LEU A 106 6.35 6.86 1.81
CA LEU A 106 4.98 6.48 1.46
C LEU A 106 3.91 7.49 1.95
N PHE A 107 4.22 8.31 2.94
CA PHE A 107 3.34 9.40 3.39
C PHE A 107 3.52 10.71 2.60
N HIS A 108 4.64 10.90 1.91
CA HIS A 108 5.02 12.21 1.35
C HIS A 108 5.29 12.18 -0.17
N VAL A 109 5.39 11.00 -0.77
CA VAL A 109 5.63 10.83 -2.20
C VAL A 109 4.35 10.29 -2.83
N THR A 110 3.83 11.03 -3.81
CA THR A 110 2.77 10.56 -4.69
C THR A 110 3.40 9.87 -5.91
N ARG A 111 2.57 9.33 -6.82
CA ARG A 111 2.93 8.95 -8.20
C ARG A 111 4.07 7.94 -8.42
N ALA A 112 4.70 7.41 -7.38
CA ALA A 112 5.78 6.44 -7.52
C ALA A 112 5.27 5.16 -8.22
N LYS A 113 5.99 4.68 -9.24
CA LYS A 113 5.64 3.46 -9.98
C LYS A 113 6.57 2.30 -9.66
N SER A 114 7.50 2.46 -8.73
CA SER A 114 8.40 1.42 -8.25
C SER A 114 9.02 1.84 -6.92
N PHE A 115 9.72 0.90 -6.26
CA PHE A 115 10.56 1.22 -5.10
C PHE A 115 11.70 2.17 -5.42
N GLU A 116 12.24 2.12 -6.64
CA GLU A 116 13.28 3.02 -7.09
C GLU A 116 12.73 4.44 -7.25
N GLU A 117 11.62 4.61 -7.97
CA GLU A 117 10.97 5.92 -8.11
C GLU A 117 10.52 6.49 -6.77
N LEU A 118 10.05 5.64 -5.84
CA LEU A 118 9.67 6.08 -4.49
C LEU A 118 10.85 6.69 -3.71
N ARG A 119 12.08 6.19 -3.94
CA ARG A 119 13.31 6.70 -3.32
C ARG A 119 13.89 7.90 -4.08
N THR A 120 13.47 8.11 -5.32
CA THR A 120 13.99 9.16 -6.19
C THR A 120 13.05 10.35 -6.12
N TYR A 121 13.25 11.21 -5.12
CA TYR A 121 12.47 12.44 -4.99
C TYR A 121 12.82 13.41 -6.12
N VAL A 122 12.03 13.42 -7.20
CA VAL A 122 12.10 14.45 -8.23
C VAL A 122 11.16 15.57 -7.80
N ARG A 123 11.71 16.72 -7.38
CA ARG A 123 10.93 17.96 -7.30
C ARG A 123 10.46 18.30 -8.70
N TYR A 124 9.17 18.18 -8.93
CA TYR A 124 8.53 18.95 -9.98
C TYR A 124 8.20 20.29 -9.33
N ASP A 125 9.13 21.23 -9.44
CA ASP A 125 8.84 22.62 -9.11
C ASP A 125 7.70 23.10 -10.05
N GLY A 126 6.86 23.98 -9.50
CA GLY A 126 5.47 24.26 -9.93
C GLY A 126 5.27 24.73 -11.36
#